data_AF-W7LWZ3-F1
#
_entry.id   AF-W7LWZ3-F1
#
_cell.length_a   1.000
_cell.length_b   1.000
_cell.length_c   1.000
_cell.angle_alpha   90.00
_cell.angle_beta   90.00
_cell.angle_gamma   90.00
#
_symmetry.space_group_name_H-M   'P 1'
#
loop_
_entity.id
_entity.type
_entity.pdbx_description
1 polymer ?
#
loop_
_entity_poly.entity_id
_entity_poly.type
_entity_poly.pdbx_seq_one_letter_code
_entity_poly.pdbx_strand_id
1 'polypeptide(L)'
;MSSLPGPTKLSRGKYTNVCHHDSKADAEEYREQNQPQLWAKTSIYLPGYFLSNFLTHPMAQPTKKENGNIQFANNLDLDAKVPLMSHDQDSGPFVRALIQNPPGKSVIGYRAWITPREFVRISSKVTPHETKILHIPHRDFSFDCKEELRAELQDNFAFANEIGLHGGDDSPAVHPNKLNPPTQLKSIEDWVREQD
;
A
#
# COMPACT_ATOMS: atom_id res chain seq x y z
N MET A 1 0.54 12.13 -11.91
CA MET A 1 1.03 12.52 -10.56
C MET A 1 0.94 11.29 -9.67
N SER A 2 1.81 11.16 -8.65
CA SER A 2 1.65 10.11 -7.64
C SER A 2 1.02 10.72 -6.39
N SER A 3 0.05 10.03 -5.79
CA SER A 3 -0.64 10.53 -4.60
C SER A 3 -1.15 9.41 -3.69
N LEU A 4 -1.67 9.77 -2.52
CA LEU A 4 -2.31 8.88 -1.56
C LEU A 4 -3.55 9.57 -0.96
N PRO A 5 -4.58 8.82 -0.55
CA PRO A 5 -5.80 9.40 0.05
C PRO A 5 -5.48 10.10 1.36
N GLY A 6 -6.07 11.28 1.59
CA GLY A 6 -5.87 12.09 2.79
C GLY A 6 -6.63 11.56 4.02
N PRO A 7 -5.96 10.93 5.01
CA PRO A 7 -6.62 10.29 6.13
C PRO A 7 -7.35 11.28 7.02
N THR A 8 -6.84 12.51 7.19
CA THR A 8 -7.50 13.53 8.01
C THR A 8 -8.89 13.84 7.48
N LYS A 9 -9.00 14.13 6.18
CA LYS A 9 -10.28 14.50 5.55
C LYS A 9 -11.24 13.32 5.47
N LEU A 10 -10.76 12.15 5.02
CA LEU A 10 -11.60 10.96 4.85
C LEU A 10 -12.12 10.39 6.17
N SER A 11 -11.34 10.53 7.25
CA SER A 11 -11.73 10.10 8.59
C SER A 11 -12.46 11.16 9.40
N ARG A 12 -12.79 12.32 8.81
CA ARG A 12 -13.44 13.46 9.48
C ARG A 12 -12.65 13.95 10.71
N GLY A 13 -11.33 14.00 10.60
CA GLY A 13 -10.42 14.49 11.62
C GLY A 13 -10.03 13.47 12.70
N LYS A 14 -10.30 12.18 12.47
CA LYS A 14 -9.95 11.12 13.43
C LYS A 14 -8.47 10.72 13.35
N TYR A 15 -7.90 10.64 12.15
CA TYR A 15 -6.51 10.26 11.90
C TYR A 15 -5.75 11.44 11.30
N THR A 16 -5.02 12.16 12.14
CA THR A 16 -4.44 13.48 11.81
C THR A 16 -2.93 13.48 11.69
N ASN A 17 -2.27 12.39 12.09
CA ASN A 17 -0.81 12.33 12.13
C ASN A 17 -0.20 11.81 10.82
N VAL A 18 -1.00 11.45 9.82
CA VAL A 18 -0.53 10.82 8.55
C VAL A 18 -0.08 11.88 7.53
N CYS A 19 0.88 12.72 7.93
CA CYS A 19 1.36 13.86 7.15
C CYS A 19 1.83 13.47 5.73
N HIS A 20 2.45 12.30 5.57
CA HIS A 20 2.95 11.85 4.27
C HIS A 20 1.83 11.49 3.27
N HIS A 21 0.62 11.17 3.73
CA HIS A 21 -0.56 11.04 2.86
C HIS A 21 -1.25 12.39 2.67
N ASP A 22 -1.55 13.11 3.77
CA ASP A 22 -2.30 14.36 3.71
C ASP A 22 -1.59 15.40 2.82
N SER A 23 -0.27 15.51 2.90
CA SER A 23 0.51 16.39 2.01
C SER A 23 0.35 16.07 0.51
N LYS A 24 0.10 14.82 0.13
CA LYS A 24 -0.15 14.43 -1.27
C LYS A 24 -1.58 14.75 -1.69
N ALA A 25 -2.55 14.45 -0.83
CA ALA A 25 -3.95 14.81 -1.05
C ALA A 25 -4.13 16.34 -1.16
N ASP A 26 -3.50 17.11 -0.29
CA ASP A 26 -3.50 18.58 -0.33
C ASP A 26 -2.90 19.11 -1.65
N ALA A 27 -1.86 18.45 -2.17
CA ALA A 27 -1.27 18.81 -3.45
C ALA A 27 -2.20 18.51 -4.65
N GLU A 28 -3.03 17.47 -4.57
CA GLU A 28 -4.09 17.21 -5.55
C GLU A 28 -5.15 18.32 -5.50
N GLU A 29 -5.70 18.60 -4.31
CA GLU A 29 -6.74 19.62 -4.12
C GLU A 29 -6.25 21.00 -4.55
N TYR A 30 -4.99 21.33 -4.22
CA TYR A 30 -4.37 22.57 -4.67
C TYR A 30 -4.30 22.67 -6.19
N ARG A 31 -3.91 21.59 -6.89
CA ARG A 31 -3.84 21.59 -8.36
C ARG A 31 -5.21 21.69 -9.00
N GLU A 32 -6.20 20.98 -8.46
CA GLU A 32 -7.58 21.05 -8.92
C GLU A 32 -8.12 22.49 -8.83
N GLN A 33 -7.93 23.15 -7.69
CA GLN A 33 -8.45 24.49 -7.44
C GLN A 33 -7.69 25.59 -8.19
N ASN A 34 -6.36 25.50 -8.25
CA ASN A 34 -5.51 26.61 -8.72
C ASN A 34 -5.03 26.43 -10.16
N GLN A 35 -5.07 25.22 -10.71
CA GLN A 35 -4.60 24.92 -12.06
C GLN A 35 -5.59 24.01 -12.84
N PRO A 36 -6.86 24.41 -12.99
CA PRO A 36 -7.91 23.53 -13.54
C PRO A 36 -7.62 23.02 -14.95
N GLN A 37 -6.96 23.81 -15.79
CA GLN A 37 -6.55 23.37 -17.14
C GLN A 37 -5.48 22.27 -17.12
N LEU A 38 -4.57 22.30 -16.14
CA LEU A 38 -3.58 21.25 -15.94
C LEU A 38 -4.21 20.04 -15.25
N TRP A 39 -5.09 20.28 -14.28
CA TRP A 39 -5.84 19.23 -13.59
C TRP A 39 -6.65 18.37 -14.56
N ALA A 40 -7.36 18.99 -15.51
CA ALA A 40 -8.08 18.28 -16.58
C ALA A 40 -7.19 17.39 -17.47
N LYS A 41 -5.87 17.56 -17.42
CA LYS A 41 -4.86 16.75 -18.13
C LYS A 41 -4.08 15.82 -17.20
N THR A 42 -4.40 15.79 -15.91
CA THR A 42 -3.66 15.04 -14.89
C THR A 42 -4.34 13.70 -14.62
N SER A 43 -3.54 12.64 -14.58
CA SER A 43 -3.94 11.32 -14.08
C SER A 43 -3.23 11.03 -12.77
N ILE A 44 -3.86 10.28 -11.86
CA ILE A 44 -3.33 9.99 -10.53
C ILE A 44 -2.94 8.51 -10.42
N TYR A 45 -1.73 8.29 -9.92
CA TYR A 45 -1.21 6.97 -9.57
C TYR A 45 -1.18 6.84 -8.05
N LEU A 46 -1.92 5.87 -7.52
CA LEU A 46 -1.96 5.56 -6.09
C LEU A 46 -1.14 4.28 -5.86
N PRO A 47 0.16 4.38 -5.53
CA PRO A 47 0.96 3.20 -5.27
C PRO A 47 0.39 2.39 -4.10
N GLY A 48 0.36 1.07 -4.24
CA GLY A 48 0.02 0.15 -3.17
C GLY A 48 1.09 0.02 -2.09
N TYR A 49 0.89 -0.93 -1.19
CA TYR A 49 1.83 -1.29 -0.13
C TYR A 49 3.05 -2.02 -0.72
N PHE A 50 4.24 -1.48 -0.47
CA PHE A 50 5.47 -1.96 -1.08
C PHE A 50 5.92 -3.29 -0.48
N LEU A 51 6.14 -4.28 -1.34
CA LEU A 51 6.68 -5.58 -0.98
C LEU A 51 8.09 -5.48 -0.39
N SER A 52 8.89 -4.51 -0.84
CA SER A 52 10.22 -4.24 -0.29
C SER A 52 10.19 -3.91 1.21
N ASN A 53 9.06 -3.46 1.78
CA ASN A 53 8.93 -3.25 3.22
C ASN A 53 9.18 -4.55 4.01
N PHE A 54 8.83 -5.71 3.47
CA PHE A 54 9.10 -7.01 4.08
C PHE A 54 10.60 -7.37 4.09
N LEU A 55 11.44 -6.65 3.36
CA LEU A 55 12.89 -6.88 3.30
C LEU A 55 13.66 -5.85 4.11
N THR A 56 13.22 -4.59 4.08
CA THR A 56 14.03 -3.46 4.53
C THR A 56 13.46 -2.70 5.72
N HIS A 57 12.19 -2.89 6.08
CA HIS A 57 11.53 -2.05 7.08
C HIS A 57 11.13 -2.84 8.35
N PRO A 58 11.61 -2.48 9.55
CA PRO A 58 11.34 -3.21 10.80
C PRO A 58 9.85 -3.43 11.13
N MET A 59 8.99 -2.53 10.66
CA MET A 59 7.53 -2.61 10.75
C MET A 59 6.91 -3.85 10.10
N ALA A 60 7.52 -4.37 9.03
CA ALA A 60 6.98 -5.48 8.25
C ALA A 60 7.98 -6.62 8.04
N GLN A 61 9.26 -6.38 8.30
CA GLN A 61 10.32 -7.36 8.11
C GLN A 61 10.06 -8.62 8.94
N PRO A 62 9.99 -9.81 8.32
CA PRO A 62 9.80 -11.05 9.05
C PRO A 62 10.98 -11.35 9.97
N THR A 63 10.70 -11.89 11.14
CA THR A 63 11.72 -12.25 12.13
C THR A 63 11.87 -13.77 12.20
N LYS A 64 13.12 -14.26 12.16
CA LYS A 64 13.42 -15.67 12.43
C LYS A 64 13.38 -15.92 13.93
N LYS A 65 12.62 -16.92 14.35
CA LYS A 65 12.52 -17.35 15.76
C LYS A 65 13.55 -18.42 16.08
N GLU A 66 13.76 -18.67 17.38
CA GLU A 66 14.72 -19.66 17.88
C GLU A 66 14.46 -21.07 17.33
N ASN A 67 13.19 -21.42 17.11
CA ASN A 67 12.79 -22.70 16.53
C ASN A 67 12.98 -22.80 15.01
N GLY A 68 13.55 -21.76 14.36
CA GLY A 68 13.77 -21.70 12.92
C GLY A 68 12.60 -21.17 12.11
N ASN A 69 11.44 -20.92 12.73
CA ASN A 69 10.25 -20.41 12.03
C ASN A 69 10.40 -18.94 11.67
N ILE A 70 9.80 -18.53 10.57
CA ILE A 70 9.73 -17.12 10.15
C ILE A 70 8.39 -16.54 10.61
N GLN A 71 8.42 -15.45 11.37
CA GLN A 71 7.23 -14.78 11.85
C GLN A 71 7.06 -13.43 11.14
N PHE A 72 5.92 -13.29 10.47
CA PHE A 72 5.42 -12.03 9.92
C PHE A 72 4.55 -11.36 10.99
N ALA A 73 4.93 -10.18 11.45
CA ALA A 73 4.11 -9.39 12.34
C ALA A 73 3.44 -8.26 11.54
N ASN A 74 2.16 -7.97 11.81
CA ASN A 74 1.39 -7.04 10.99
C ASN A 74 0.34 -6.31 11.83
N ASN A 75 0.20 -5.00 11.60
CA ASN A 75 -0.81 -4.14 12.23
C ASN A 75 -2.08 -3.97 11.37
N LEU A 76 -2.05 -4.41 10.11
CA LEU A 76 -3.25 -4.42 9.27
C LEU A 76 -4.18 -5.57 9.66
N ASP A 77 -5.47 -5.37 9.43
CA ASP A 77 -6.46 -6.44 9.49
C ASP A 77 -6.02 -7.59 8.59
N LEU A 78 -5.89 -8.77 9.20
CA LEU A 78 -5.37 -9.96 8.55
C LEU A 78 -6.33 -10.53 7.48
N ASP A 79 -7.60 -10.12 7.50
CA ASP A 79 -8.64 -10.57 6.59
C ASP A 79 -9.08 -9.49 5.59
N ALA A 80 -8.60 -8.24 5.76
CA ALA A 80 -8.77 -7.18 4.78
C ALA A 80 -7.77 -7.31 3.63
N LYS A 81 -8.21 -7.01 2.40
CA LYS A 81 -7.34 -7.05 1.22
C LYS A 81 -6.50 -5.79 1.12
N VAL A 82 -5.22 -5.98 0.76
CA VAL A 82 -4.22 -4.94 0.63
C VAL A 82 -3.69 -4.90 -0.80
N PRO A 83 -3.53 -3.72 -1.43
CA PRO A 83 -2.87 -3.58 -2.73
C PRO A 83 -1.36 -3.79 -2.59
N LEU A 84 -0.86 -5.00 -2.75
CA LEU A 84 0.59 -5.26 -2.71
C LEU A 84 1.25 -4.94 -4.06
N MET A 85 2.41 -4.28 -4.03
CA MET A 85 3.17 -3.94 -5.23
C MET A 85 4.68 -3.99 -5.04
N SER A 86 5.41 -4.24 -6.13
CA SER A 86 6.87 -4.05 -6.20
C SER A 86 7.15 -2.72 -6.89
N HIS A 87 7.55 -1.70 -6.14
CA HIS A 87 7.68 -0.34 -6.67
C HIS A 87 8.65 -0.24 -7.86
N ASP A 88 9.77 -0.96 -7.83
CA ASP A 88 10.79 -0.98 -8.89
C ASP A 88 10.30 -1.63 -10.19
N GLN A 89 9.44 -2.65 -10.08
CA GLN A 89 8.98 -3.43 -11.24
C GLN A 89 7.63 -2.92 -11.79
N ASP A 90 6.75 -2.41 -10.92
CA ASP A 90 5.33 -2.18 -11.26
C ASP A 90 5.01 -0.71 -11.58
N SER A 91 5.75 0.25 -11.02
CA SER A 91 5.42 1.67 -11.18
C SER A 91 5.50 2.11 -12.65
N GLY A 92 6.54 1.68 -13.37
CA GLY A 92 6.73 1.99 -14.79
C GLY A 92 5.55 1.52 -15.67
N PRO A 93 5.16 0.24 -15.61
CA PRO A 93 3.95 -0.27 -16.27
C PRO A 93 2.68 0.53 -15.96
N PHE A 94 2.42 0.88 -14.71
CA PHE A 94 1.24 1.68 -14.33
C PHE A 94 1.26 3.09 -14.91
N VAL A 95 2.40 3.79 -14.81
CA VAL A 95 2.57 5.13 -15.36
C VAL A 95 2.41 5.11 -16.88
N ARG A 96 2.99 4.11 -17.56
CA ARG A 96 2.82 3.92 -19.01
C ARG A 96 1.35 3.73 -19.38
N ALA A 97 0.62 2.87 -18.65
CA ALA A 97 -0.79 2.64 -18.91
C ALA A 97 -1.63 3.91 -18.70
N LEU A 98 -1.35 4.70 -17.66
CA LEU A 98 -2.02 6.00 -17.44
C LEU A 98 -1.78 6.99 -18.58
N ILE A 99 -0.57 7.03 -19.15
CA ILE A 99 -0.25 7.88 -20.32
C ILE A 99 -1.02 7.43 -21.57
N GLN A 100 -1.27 6.12 -21.72
CA GLN A 100 -2.00 5.55 -22.86
C GLN A 100 -3.53 5.66 -22.72
N ASN A 101 -4.04 6.01 -21.54
CA ASN A 101 -5.46 6.27 -21.31
C ASN A 101 -5.75 7.77 -21.43
N PRO A 102 -7.03 8.17 -21.66
CA PRO A 102 -7.44 9.55 -21.51
C PRO A 102 -7.02 10.12 -20.13
N PRO A 103 -6.68 11.42 -20.05
CA PRO A 103 -6.33 12.06 -18.79
C PRO A 103 -7.52 12.07 -17.81
N GLY A 104 -7.26 12.41 -16.55
CA GLY A 104 -8.28 12.45 -15.50
C GLY A 104 -8.57 11.07 -14.89
N LYS A 105 -7.74 10.06 -15.18
CA LYS A 105 -7.92 8.71 -14.65
C LYS A 105 -7.02 8.49 -13.43
N SER A 106 -7.61 7.98 -12.36
CA SER A 106 -6.89 7.58 -11.15
C SER A 106 -6.83 6.06 -11.07
N VAL A 107 -5.68 5.48 -10.71
CA VAL A 107 -5.53 4.01 -10.59
C VAL A 107 -4.77 3.61 -9.34
N ILE A 108 -5.23 2.54 -8.71
CA ILE A 108 -4.53 1.89 -7.59
C ILE A 108 -3.48 0.93 -8.17
N GLY A 109 -2.20 1.21 -7.89
CA GLY A 109 -1.06 0.45 -8.37
C GLY A 109 -0.79 -0.79 -7.54
N TYR A 110 -1.27 -1.96 -7.97
CA TYR A 110 -0.94 -3.23 -7.33
C TYR A 110 -0.75 -4.38 -8.31
N ARG A 111 0.13 -5.33 -7.95
CA ARG A 111 0.22 -6.63 -8.62
C ARG A 111 -0.68 -7.68 -8.01
N ALA A 112 -1.01 -7.54 -6.73
CA ALA A 112 -1.93 -8.43 -6.03
C ALA A 112 -2.83 -7.67 -5.07
N TRP A 113 -4.08 -8.11 -5.02
CA TRP A 113 -5.10 -7.62 -4.10
C TRP A 113 -5.50 -8.77 -3.19
N ILE A 114 -4.72 -8.98 -2.13
CA ILE A 114 -4.77 -10.16 -1.27
C ILE A 114 -4.70 -9.77 0.20
N THR A 115 -5.10 -10.65 1.09
CA THR A 115 -5.00 -10.42 2.53
C THR A 115 -3.59 -10.70 3.06
N PRO A 116 -3.22 -10.14 4.23
CA PRO A 116 -1.97 -10.50 4.89
C PRO A 116 -1.81 -12.02 5.12
N ARG A 117 -2.90 -12.74 5.45
CA ARG A 117 -2.85 -14.21 5.59
C ARG A 117 -2.52 -14.90 4.27
N GLU A 118 -3.10 -14.43 3.17
CA GLU A 118 -2.83 -14.98 1.84
C GLU A 118 -1.37 -14.77 1.46
N PHE A 119 -0.81 -13.58 1.73
CA PHE A 119 0.60 -13.29 1.49
C PHE A 119 1.51 -14.23 2.28
N VAL A 120 1.30 -14.38 3.60
CA VAL A 120 2.10 -15.31 4.42
C VAL A 120 1.97 -16.75 3.93
N ARG A 121 0.77 -17.18 3.51
CA ARG A 121 0.56 -18.51 2.92
C ARG A 121 1.34 -18.69 1.63
N ILE A 122 1.42 -17.67 0.78
CA ILE A 122 2.24 -17.69 -0.45
C ILE A 122 3.71 -17.83 -0.08
N SER A 123 4.20 -16.99 0.85
CA SER A 123 5.59 -17.04 1.34
C SER A 123 5.95 -18.42 1.91
N SER A 124 5.05 -19.05 2.66
CA SER A 124 5.26 -20.41 3.19
C SER A 124 5.38 -21.48 2.11
N LYS A 125 4.73 -21.31 0.95
CA LYS A 125 4.75 -22.30 -0.14
C LYS A 125 6.01 -22.21 -0.99
N VAL A 126 6.62 -21.03 -1.03
CA VAL A 126 7.79 -20.78 -1.89
C VAL A 126 9.10 -20.82 -1.12
N THR A 127 9.07 -20.65 0.22
CA THR A 127 10.24 -20.78 1.09
C THR A 127 10.25 -22.14 1.80
N PRO A 128 11.42 -22.69 2.17
CA PRO A 128 11.52 -23.94 2.92
C PRO A 128 11.18 -23.79 4.42
N HIS A 129 10.83 -22.58 4.88
CA HIS A 129 10.61 -22.27 6.28
C HIS A 129 9.13 -22.32 6.64
N GLU A 130 8.81 -22.84 7.84
CA GLU A 130 7.48 -22.67 8.41
C GLU A 130 7.25 -21.19 8.71
N THR A 131 6.21 -20.59 8.12
CA THR A 131 5.86 -19.19 8.36
C THR A 131 4.65 -19.06 9.28
N LYS A 132 4.68 -18.09 10.19
CA LYS A 132 3.56 -17.73 11.07
C LYS A 132 3.21 -16.27 10.92
N ILE A 133 1.94 -15.93 11.08
CA ILE A 133 1.46 -14.54 11.11
C ILE A 133 1.05 -14.17 12.54
N LEU A 134 1.54 -13.04 13.02
CA LEU A 134 1.13 -12.42 14.27
C LEU A 134 0.38 -11.13 13.96
N HIS A 135 -0.88 -11.04 14.39
CA HIS A 135 -1.60 -9.78 14.40
C HIS A 135 -1.13 -8.94 15.58
N ILE A 136 -0.63 -7.74 15.32
CA ILE A 136 -0.27 -6.77 16.35
C ILE A 136 -1.46 -5.80 16.51
N PRO A 137 -2.01 -5.62 17.73
CA PRO A 137 -3.05 -4.63 17.97
C PRO A 137 -2.62 -3.22 17.57
N HIS A 138 -3.58 -2.38 17.19
CA HIS A 138 -3.38 -1.03 16.68
C HIS A 138 -2.40 -0.13 17.48
N ARG A 139 -2.29 -0.31 18.80
CA ARG A 139 -1.45 0.55 19.66
C ARG A 139 -0.02 0.06 19.84
N ASP A 140 0.27 -1.16 19.38
CA ASP A 140 1.53 -1.83 19.64
C ASP A 140 2.37 -1.94 18.36
N PHE A 141 3.68 -2.02 18.53
CA PHE A 141 4.62 -2.32 17.46
C PHE A 141 5.65 -3.32 17.97
N SER A 142 6.12 -4.19 17.08
CA SER A 142 7.22 -5.13 17.37
C SER A 142 8.62 -4.51 17.24
N PHE A 143 8.69 -3.19 17.03
CA PHE A 143 9.93 -2.45 16.84
C PHE A 143 9.88 -1.08 17.52
N ASP A 144 11.06 -0.55 17.85
CA ASP A 144 11.20 0.77 18.43
C ASP A 144 11.32 1.84 17.36
N CYS A 145 10.69 2.99 17.59
CA CYS A 145 10.77 4.16 16.74
C CYS A 145 10.54 5.43 17.57
N LYS A 146 10.88 6.58 16.98
CA LYS A 146 10.60 7.90 17.58
C LYS A 146 9.09 8.11 17.73
N GLU A 147 8.70 8.94 18.68
CA GLU A 147 7.30 9.18 19.03
C GLU A 147 6.48 9.71 17.85
N GLU A 148 7.05 10.61 17.05
CA GLU A 148 6.35 11.19 15.89
C GLU A 148 6.07 10.14 14.82
N LEU A 149 7.07 9.29 14.52
CA LEU A 149 6.90 8.17 13.59
C LEU A 149 5.89 7.15 14.13
N ARG A 150 5.91 6.90 15.45
CA ARG A 150 4.96 5.99 16.10
C ARG A 150 3.51 6.48 15.94
N ALA A 151 3.25 7.76 16.20
CA ALA A 151 1.91 8.35 16.05
C ALA A 151 1.43 8.30 14.60
N GLU A 152 2.31 8.63 13.65
CA GLU A 152 2.02 8.56 12.22
C GLU A 152 1.65 7.14 11.76
N LEU A 153 2.41 6.14 12.21
CA LEU A 153 2.14 4.74 11.86
C LEU A 153 0.86 4.20 12.50
N GLN A 154 0.57 4.57 13.75
CA GLN A 154 -0.68 4.17 14.40
C GLN A 154 -1.87 4.66 13.58
N ASP A 155 -1.93 5.97 13.33
CA ASP A 155 -3.01 6.57 12.54
C ASP A 155 -3.09 5.98 11.13
N ASN A 156 -1.96 5.73 10.47
CA ASN A 156 -1.96 5.16 9.13
C ASN A 156 -2.54 3.73 9.11
N PHE A 157 -2.14 2.88 10.06
CA PHE A 157 -2.70 1.52 10.17
C PHE A 157 -4.17 1.52 10.59
N ALA A 158 -4.55 2.44 11.49
CA ALA A 158 -5.95 2.64 11.87
C ALA A 158 -6.81 3.00 10.65
N PHE A 159 -6.34 4.00 9.88
CA PHE A 159 -6.99 4.47 8.66
C PHE A 159 -7.08 3.33 7.64
N ALA A 160 -5.99 2.57 7.45
CA ALA A 160 -5.96 1.43 6.57
C ALA A 160 -6.97 0.34 6.96
N ASN A 161 -7.18 0.09 8.25
CA ASN A 161 -8.11 -0.92 8.75
C ASN A 161 -9.57 -0.45 8.71
N GLU A 162 -9.82 0.83 8.94
CA GLU A 162 -11.18 1.37 9.00
C GLU A 162 -11.72 1.80 7.62
N ILE A 163 -10.87 2.43 6.80
CA ILE A 163 -11.25 3.03 5.52
C ILE A 163 -10.57 2.32 4.35
N GLY A 164 -9.33 1.87 4.52
CA GLY A 164 -8.54 1.21 3.47
C GLY A 164 -7.42 2.08 2.93
N LEU A 165 -6.27 1.46 2.62
CA LEU A 165 -5.04 2.14 2.16
C LEU A 165 -5.22 3.03 0.90
N HIS A 166 -6.27 2.77 0.12
CA HIS A 166 -6.57 3.45 -1.14
C HIS A 166 -7.82 4.35 -1.05
N GLY A 167 -8.35 4.58 0.15
CA GLY A 167 -9.48 5.46 0.41
C GLY A 167 -10.85 4.77 0.47
N GLY A 168 -10.87 3.44 0.43
CA GLY A 168 -12.09 2.62 0.55
C GLY A 168 -12.89 2.51 -0.74
N ASP A 169 -14.11 1.95 -0.62
CA ASP A 169 -14.99 1.65 -1.76
C ASP A 169 -15.43 2.90 -2.55
N ASP A 170 -15.46 4.06 -1.89
CA ASP A 170 -15.78 5.36 -2.49
C ASP A 170 -14.57 6.03 -3.18
N SER A 171 -13.41 5.37 -3.21
CA SER A 171 -12.22 5.90 -3.87
C SER A 171 -12.47 6.12 -5.37
N PRO A 172 -12.12 7.29 -5.93
CA PRO A 172 -12.26 7.53 -7.38
C PRO A 172 -11.23 6.74 -8.20
N ALA A 173 -10.25 6.11 -7.55
CA ALA A 173 -9.22 5.34 -8.22
C ALA A 173 -9.75 3.98 -8.66
N VAL A 174 -9.57 3.66 -9.94
CA VAL A 174 -9.98 2.36 -10.47
C VAL A 174 -8.96 1.28 -10.15
N HIS A 175 -9.40 0.02 -10.15
CA HIS A 175 -8.50 -1.13 -10.15
C HIS A 175 -7.74 -1.26 -11.48
N PRO A 176 -6.53 -1.86 -11.47
CA PRO A 176 -5.68 -2.07 -12.65
C PRO A 176 -6.39 -2.67 -13.87
N ASN A 177 -7.33 -3.59 -13.66
CA ASN A 177 -8.09 -4.25 -14.73
C ASN A 177 -9.04 -3.31 -15.51
N LYS A 178 -9.24 -2.07 -15.05
CA LYS A 178 -10.00 -1.03 -15.75
C LYS A 178 -9.12 -0.13 -16.62
N LEU A 179 -7.81 -0.34 -16.64
CA LEU A 179 -6.91 0.31 -17.59
C LEU A 179 -6.93 -0.39 -18.95
N ASN A 180 -6.73 0.38 -20.01
CA ASN A 180 -6.58 -0.15 -21.37
C ASN A 180 -5.29 0.39 -22.02
N PRO A 181 -4.30 -0.44 -22.34
CA PRO A 181 -4.26 -1.89 -22.10
C PRO A 181 -4.14 -2.23 -20.60
N PRO A 182 -4.52 -3.44 -20.19
CA PRO A 182 -4.29 -3.91 -18.81
C PRO A 182 -2.79 -4.00 -18.53
N THR A 183 -2.39 -3.73 -17.30
CA THR A 183 -0.99 -3.90 -16.88
C THR A 183 -0.62 -5.38 -16.79
N GLN A 184 0.51 -5.75 -17.40
CA GLN A 184 1.08 -7.09 -17.29
C GLN A 184 2.19 -7.05 -16.25
N LEU A 185 1.96 -7.70 -15.10
CA LEU A 185 2.87 -7.71 -13.96
C LEU A 185 3.23 -9.15 -13.61
N LYS A 186 4.37 -9.34 -12.94
CA LYS A 186 4.74 -10.64 -12.36
C LYS A 186 3.83 -10.98 -11.17
N SER A 187 3.74 -12.27 -10.83
CA SER A 187 2.99 -12.71 -9.65
C SER A 187 3.70 -12.33 -8.34
N ILE A 188 3.00 -12.46 -7.22
CA ILE A 188 3.63 -12.34 -5.89
C ILE A 188 4.57 -13.50 -5.65
N GLU A 189 4.19 -14.71 -6.06
CA GLU A 189 5.01 -15.92 -5.98
C GLU A 189 6.36 -15.73 -6.67
N ASP A 190 6.37 -15.14 -7.87
CA ASP A 190 7.60 -14.83 -8.60
C ASP A 190 8.46 -13.82 -7.83
N TRP A 191 7.83 -12.79 -7.26
CA TRP A 191 8.55 -11.81 -6.46
C TRP A 191 9.19 -12.44 -5.23
N VAL A 192 8.47 -13.27 -4.47
CA VAL A 192 9.02 -13.89 -3.26
C VAL A 192 10.19 -14.83 -3.60
N ARG A 193 10.10 -15.60 -4.69
CA ARG A 193 11.21 -16.46 -5.16
C ARG A 193 12.46 -15.67 -5.56
N GLU A 194 12.31 -14.43 -5.99
CA GLU A 194 13.43 -13.54 -6.32
C GLU A 194 14.17 -13.03 -5.07
N GLN A 195 13.65 -13.25 -3.85
CA GLN A 195 14.24 -12.76 -2.60
C GLN A 195 15.02 -13.82 -1.80
N ASP A 196 15.01 -15.08 -2.26
CA ASP A 196 15.77 -16.19 -1.67
C ASP A 196 17.28 -16.10 -2.01
#